data_AF-A0A2V9APF0-F1
#
_entry.id   AF-A0A2V9APF0-F1
#
_cell.length_a   1.000
_cell.length_b   1.000
_cell.length_c   1.000
_cell.angle_alpha   90.00
_cell.angle_beta   90.00
_cell.angle_gamma   90.00
#
_symmetry.space_group_name_H-M   'P 1'
#
loop_
_entity.id
_entity.type
_entity.pdbx_description
1 polymer ?
#
loop_
_entity_poly.entity_id
_entity_poly.type
_entity_poly.pdbx_seq_one_letter_code
_entity_poly.pdbx_strand_id
1 'polypeptide(L)'
;MMDFWRSAIRQQFHAAIDMLANAIEACPDSVWSGETPRAFWYLAFHVLFFLDLYLSEEDESRFHPPPPFGLTELEDEVVPPERAYGKDELLGYLEHCRKKLETVMAGMTEAWVTNPCPFSYRNLSNGELLLYNMRHVQHHAAQLNMLLRQATDSAPRWVSKGPQNVKI
;
A
#
# COMPACT_ATOMS: atom_id res chain seq x y z
N MET A 1 16.33 21.62 0.82
CA MET A 1 14.92 21.47 1.26
C MET A 1 14.35 20.13 0.83
N MET A 2 14.66 19.67 -0.39
CA MET A 2 14.24 18.37 -0.91
C MET A 2 14.57 17.17 -0.02
N ASP A 3 15.78 17.08 0.54
CA ASP A 3 16.18 15.92 1.35
C ASP A 3 15.36 15.78 2.64
N PHE A 4 14.93 16.91 3.22
CA PHE A 4 14.00 16.89 4.35
C PHE A 4 12.65 16.29 3.92
N TRP A 5 12.06 16.77 2.83
CA TRP A 5 10.76 16.28 2.35
C TRP A 5 10.81 14.83 1.91
N ARG A 6 11.87 14.42 1.19
CA ARG A 6 12.13 13.02 0.84
C ARG A 6 12.19 12.14 2.08
N SER A 7 12.95 12.56 3.10
CA SER A 7 13.05 11.82 4.37
C SER A 7 11.72 11.78 5.12
N ALA A 8 10.99 12.89 5.17
CA ALA A 8 9.70 12.99 5.86
C ALA A 8 8.64 12.10 5.18
N ILE A 9 8.50 12.19 3.85
CA ILE A 9 7.60 11.36 3.06
C ILE A 9 7.95 9.90 3.23
N ARG A 10 9.22 9.50 3.06
CA ARG A 10 9.67 8.13 3.31
C ARG A 10 9.23 7.63 4.69
N GLN A 11 9.52 8.38 5.75
CA GLN A 11 9.20 7.95 7.12
C GLN A 11 7.69 7.81 7.39
N GLN A 12 6.87 8.69 6.82
CA GLN A 12 5.41 8.62 6.98
C GLN A 12 4.80 7.51 6.12
N PHE A 13 5.35 7.28 4.93
CA PHE A 13 4.94 6.19 4.07
C PHE A 13 5.23 4.83 4.72
N HIS A 14 6.44 4.64 5.25
CA HIS A 14 6.75 3.43 6.01
C HIS A 14 5.85 3.27 7.25
N ALA A 15 5.53 4.34 7.97
CA ALA A 15 4.60 4.26 9.10
C ALA A 15 3.21 3.77 8.67
N ALA A 16 2.67 4.27 7.56
CA ALA A 16 1.40 3.81 7.00
C ALA A 16 1.46 2.33 6.56
N ILE A 17 2.56 1.91 5.92
CA ILE A 17 2.78 0.50 5.54
C ILE A 17 2.93 -0.38 6.79
N ASP A 18 3.62 0.08 7.85
CA ASP A 18 3.72 -0.64 9.13
C ASP A 18 2.35 -0.81 9.78
N MET A 19 1.48 0.21 9.71
CA MET A 19 0.10 0.08 10.20
C MET A 19 -0.70 -0.96 9.42
N LEU A 20 -0.53 -1.03 8.09
CA LEU A 20 -1.13 -2.08 7.27
C LEU A 20 -0.59 -3.48 7.64
N ALA A 21 0.73 -3.61 7.76
CA ALA A 21 1.38 -4.87 8.15
C ALA A 21 0.87 -5.38 9.51
N ASN A 22 0.85 -4.50 10.52
CA ASN A 22 0.35 -4.84 11.84
C ASN A 22 -1.12 -5.29 11.81
N ALA A 23 -1.95 -4.68 10.97
CA ALA A 23 -3.35 -5.07 10.82
C ALA A 23 -3.48 -6.47 10.20
N ILE A 24 -2.69 -6.78 9.17
CA ILE A 24 -2.64 -8.10 8.53
C ILE A 24 -2.20 -9.17 9.53
N GLU A 25 -1.13 -8.91 10.28
CA GLU A 25 -0.59 -9.83 11.29
C GLU A 25 -1.56 -10.07 12.45
N ALA A 26 -2.25 -9.03 12.92
CA ALA A 26 -3.16 -9.13 14.05
C ALA A 26 -4.51 -9.76 13.71
N CYS A 27 -4.86 -9.89 12.43
CA CYS A 27 -6.15 -10.46 12.04
C CYS A 27 -6.23 -11.94 12.39
N PRO A 28 -7.22 -12.41 13.17
CA PRO A 28 -7.41 -13.84 13.37
C PRO A 28 -8.00 -14.51 12.12
N ASP A 29 -7.81 -15.82 11.99
CA ASP A 29 -8.29 -16.57 10.81
C ASP A 29 -9.82 -16.53 10.66
N SER A 30 -10.55 -16.41 11.77
CA SER A 30 -12.01 -16.25 11.79
C SER A 30 -12.51 -14.94 11.16
N VAL A 31 -11.65 -13.93 11.04
CA VAL A 31 -11.97 -12.61 10.47
C VAL A 31 -11.32 -12.43 9.09
N TRP A 32 -10.31 -13.24 8.78
CA TRP A 32 -9.52 -13.15 7.54
C TRP A 32 -10.38 -13.26 6.29
N SER A 33 -11.25 -14.27 6.26
CA SER A 33 -12.14 -14.60 5.16
C SER A 33 -13.51 -13.93 5.32
N GLY A 34 -14.21 -13.70 4.21
CA GLY A 34 -15.54 -13.10 4.21
C GLY A 34 -16.06 -12.88 2.79
N GLU A 35 -17.18 -12.19 2.66
CA GLU A 35 -17.74 -11.80 1.37
C GLU A 35 -16.91 -10.68 0.74
N THR A 36 -16.38 -10.90 -0.45
CA THR A 36 -15.68 -9.88 -1.24
C THR A 36 -16.69 -8.88 -1.82
N PRO A 37 -16.31 -7.60 -1.98
CA PRO A 37 -14.98 -7.00 -1.71
C PRO A 37 -14.76 -6.55 -0.25
N ARG A 38 -15.63 -6.94 0.69
CA ARG A 38 -15.54 -6.47 2.09
C ARG A 38 -14.68 -7.38 2.97
N ALA A 39 -14.27 -8.53 2.46
CA ALA A 39 -13.39 -9.48 3.14
C ALA A 39 -12.07 -8.82 3.54
N PHE A 40 -11.55 -9.17 4.72
CA PHE A 40 -10.33 -8.56 5.26
C PHE A 40 -9.13 -8.77 4.33
N TRP A 41 -8.92 -10.01 3.87
CA TRP A 41 -7.84 -10.34 2.93
C TRP A 41 -7.94 -9.54 1.62
N TYR A 42 -9.16 -9.30 1.13
CA TYR A 42 -9.38 -8.60 -0.13
C TYR A 42 -9.05 -7.12 0.00
N LEU A 43 -9.48 -6.49 1.11
CA LEU A 43 -9.10 -5.11 1.41
C LEU A 43 -7.57 -4.96 1.55
N ALA A 44 -6.91 -5.90 2.22
CA ALA A 44 -5.45 -5.90 2.31
C ALA A 44 -4.78 -6.04 0.93
N PHE A 45 -5.28 -6.94 0.08
CA PHE A 45 -4.83 -7.09 -1.30
C PHE A 45 -5.03 -5.82 -2.13
N HIS A 46 -6.22 -5.23 -2.11
CA HIS A 46 -6.54 -3.97 -2.80
C HIS A 46 -5.55 -2.87 -2.43
N VAL A 47 -5.23 -2.73 -1.15
CA VAL A 47 -4.27 -1.72 -0.69
C VAL A 47 -2.89 -1.95 -1.28
N LEU A 48 -2.42 -3.20 -1.24
CA LEU A 48 -1.10 -3.58 -1.74
C LEU A 48 -1.00 -3.42 -3.26
N PHE A 49 -2.06 -3.78 -3.99
CA PHE A 49 -2.14 -3.63 -5.43
C PHE A 49 -1.97 -2.16 -5.84
N PHE A 50 -2.76 -1.26 -5.26
CA PHE A 50 -2.68 0.17 -5.62
C PHE A 50 -1.44 0.86 -5.04
N LEU A 51 -0.93 0.40 -3.90
CA LEU A 51 0.37 0.82 -3.40
C LEU A 51 1.46 0.56 -4.44
N ASP A 52 1.52 -0.67 -4.94
CA ASP A 52 2.50 -1.11 -5.93
C ASP A 52 2.30 -0.40 -7.30
N LEU A 53 1.05 -0.31 -7.76
CA LEU A 53 0.70 0.37 -9.00
C LEU A 53 1.16 1.83 -8.96
N TYR A 54 0.78 2.59 -7.94
CA TYR A 54 1.11 4.02 -7.85
C TYR A 54 2.56 4.32 -7.44
N LEU A 55 3.37 3.30 -7.15
CA LEU A 55 4.82 3.41 -7.06
C LEU A 55 5.53 3.03 -8.37
N SER A 56 4.80 2.63 -9.41
CA SER A 56 5.36 2.27 -10.71
C SER A 56 5.73 3.50 -11.53
N GLU A 57 6.81 3.38 -12.30
CA GLU A 57 7.30 4.46 -13.17
C GLU A 57 6.42 4.67 -14.41
N GLU A 58 5.76 3.59 -14.84
CA GLU A 58 4.87 3.55 -16.01
C GLU A 58 3.41 3.32 -15.57
N ASP A 59 2.48 3.52 -16.51
CA ASP A 59 1.05 3.35 -16.28
C ASP A 59 0.64 1.87 -16.14
N GLU A 60 -0.65 1.63 -15.91
CA GLU A 60 -1.20 0.29 -15.71
C GLU A 60 -1.01 -0.67 -16.89
N SER A 61 -0.72 -0.17 -18.10
CA SER A 61 -0.49 -1.01 -19.28
C SER A 61 0.82 -1.81 -19.21
N ARG A 62 1.77 -1.35 -18.39
CA ARG A 62 3.06 -2.01 -18.13
C ARG A 62 3.16 -2.62 -16.74
N PHE A 63 2.16 -2.37 -15.90
CA PHE A 63 2.12 -2.85 -14.54
C PHE A 63 1.86 -4.36 -14.46
N HIS A 64 2.68 -5.05 -13.66
CA HIS A 64 2.50 -6.45 -13.34
C HIS A 64 2.81 -6.64 -11.84
N PRO A 65 1.84 -7.03 -11.02
CA PRO A 65 2.10 -7.33 -9.62
C PRO A 65 2.95 -8.61 -9.51
N PRO A 66 3.67 -8.82 -8.40
CA PRO A 66 4.43 -10.05 -8.20
C PRO A 66 3.51 -11.29 -8.17
N PRO A 67 3.96 -12.47 -8.60
CA PRO A 67 3.18 -13.69 -8.41
C PRO A 67 2.87 -13.94 -6.92
N PRO A 68 1.71 -14.50 -6.57
CA PRO A 68 0.65 -15.04 -7.43
C PRO A 68 -0.48 -14.04 -7.75
N PHE A 69 -0.23 -12.73 -7.60
CA PHE A 69 -1.27 -11.71 -7.74
C PHE A 69 -1.60 -11.43 -9.21
N GLY A 70 -2.88 -11.19 -9.49
CA GLY A 70 -3.39 -10.88 -10.82
C GLY A 70 -3.77 -9.41 -10.96
N LEU A 71 -4.33 -9.05 -12.12
CA LEU A 71 -4.73 -7.67 -12.47
C LEU A 71 -6.22 -7.38 -12.24
N THR A 72 -6.91 -8.18 -11.43
CA THR A 72 -8.37 -8.08 -11.27
C THR A 72 -8.84 -6.73 -10.69
N GLU A 73 -7.97 -6.00 -9.99
CA GLU A 73 -8.25 -4.63 -9.51
C GLU A 73 -8.34 -3.57 -10.62
N LEU A 74 -7.93 -3.90 -11.85
CA LEU A 74 -8.03 -3.02 -13.03
C LEU A 74 -9.26 -3.31 -13.88
N GLU A 75 -10.05 -4.33 -13.55
CA GLU A 75 -11.28 -4.66 -14.25
C GLU A 75 -12.40 -3.68 -13.86
N ASP A 76 -13.29 -3.34 -14.81
CA ASP A 76 -14.41 -2.40 -14.56
C ASP A 76 -15.41 -2.94 -13.52
N GLU A 77 -15.58 -4.27 -13.49
CA GLU A 77 -16.38 -4.97 -12.49
C GLU A 77 -15.47 -5.54 -11.40
N VAL A 78 -15.95 -5.51 -10.15
CA VAL A 78 -15.23 -6.13 -9.03
C VAL A 78 -15.29 -7.65 -9.19
N VAL A 79 -14.27 -8.21 -9.84
CA VAL A 79 -14.06 -9.65 -9.95
C VAL A 79 -13.06 -10.06 -8.86
N PRO A 80 -13.51 -10.66 -7.75
CA PRO A 80 -12.59 -11.10 -6.73
C PRO A 80 -11.69 -12.23 -7.26
N PRO A 81 -10.42 -12.30 -6.82
CA PRO A 81 -9.54 -13.43 -7.12
C PRO A 81 -10.20 -14.78 -6.84
N GLU A 82 -9.84 -15.81 -7.63
CA GLU A 82 -10.42 -17.16 -7.54
C GLU A 82 -10.34 -17.79 -6.15
N ARG A 83 -9.39 -17.33 -5.33
CA ARG A 83 -9.22 -17.75 -3.94
C ARG A 83 -8.82 -16.57 -3.07
N ALA A 84 -9.07 -16.71 -1.77
CA ALA A 84 -8.46 -15.83 -0.78
C ALA A 84 -6.93 -15.97 -0.78
N TYR A 85 -6.24 -14.84 -0.71
CA TYR A 85 -4.81 -14.81 -0.45
C TYR A 85 -4.52 -15.06 1.03
N GLY A 86 -3.46 -15.80 1.31
CA GLY A 86 -2.96 -16.02 2.67
C GLY A 86 -2.27 -14.79 3.24
N LYS A 87 -2.17 -14.71 4.57
CA LYS A 87 -1.44 -13.62 5.25
C LYS A 87 0.00 -13.52 4.79
N ASP A 88 0.70 -14.65 4.73
CA ASP A 88 2.12 -14.69 4.34
C ASP A 88 2.33 -14.23 2.89
N GLU A 89 1.38 -14.53 2.00
CA GLU A 89 1.43 -14.04 0.61
C GLU A 89 1.31 -12.52 0.57
N LEU A 90 0.35 -11.95 1.30
CA LEU A 90 0.14 -10.50 1.36
C LEU A 90 1.27 -9.76 2.09
N LEU A 91 1.84 -10.35 3.14
CA LEU A 91 3.03 -9.80 3.79
C LEU A 91 4.26 -9.86 2.87
N GLY A 92 4.39 -10.89 2.04
CA GLY A 92 5.38 -10.97 0.98
C GLY A 92 5.22 -9.85 -0.06
N TYR A 93 3.98 -9.57 -0.48
CA TYR A 93 3.69 -8.46 -1.39
C TYR A 93 3.96 -7.10 -0.74
N LEU A 94 3.65 -6.95 0.55
CA LEU A 94 3.96 -5.75 1.32
C LEU A 94 5.46 -5.46 1.33
N GLU A 95 6.31 -6.48 1.49
CA GLU A 95 7.76 -6.31 1.43
C GLU A 95 8.24 -5.93 0.02
N HIS A 96 7.62 -6.46 -1.04
CA HIS A 96 7.87 -5.99 -2.40
C HIS A 96 7.58 -4.49 -2.54
N CYS A 97 6.42 -4.03 -2.03
CA CYS A 97 6.04 -2.61 -2.06
C CYS A 97 7.04 -1.73 -1.30
N ARG A 98 7.54 -2.18 -0.14
CA ARG A 98 8.58 -1.45 0.62
C ARG A 98 9.85 -1.25 -0.19
N LYS A 99 10.34 -2.30 -0.85
CA LYS A 99 11.53 -2.22 -1.71
C LYS A 99 11.31 -1.24 -2.87
N LYS A 100 10.13 -1.28 -3.48
CA LYS A 100 9.77 -0.36 -4.56
C LYS A 100 9.72 1.09 -4.08
N LEU A 101 9.14 1.34 -2.90
CA LEU A 101 9.14 2.65 -2.26
C LEU A 101 10.56 3.17 -2.04
N GLU A 102 11.48 2.34 -1.56
CA GLU A 102 12.89 2.74 -1.36
C GLU A 102 13.56 3.14 -2.69
N THR A 103 13.30 2.41 -3.77
CA THR A 103 13.77 2.79 -5.12
C THR A 103 13.24 4.16 -5.54
N VAL A 104 11.93 4.41 -5.35
CA VAL A 104 11.32 5.71 -5.66
C VAL A 104 11.91 6.82 -4.80
N MET A 105 12.11 6.59 -3.50
CA MET A 105 12.72 7.57 -2.59
C MET A 105 14.17 7.88 -2.98
N ALA A 106 14.94 6.88 -3.42
CA ALA A 106 16.31 7.07 -3.89
C ALA A 106 16.36 7.90 -5.19
N GLY A 107 15.43 7.67 -6.12
CA GLY A 107 15.32 8.40 -7.39
C GLY A 107 14.63 9.76 -7.31
N MET A 108 14.04 10.11 -6.16
CA MET A 108 13.25 11.34 -6.00
C MET A 108 14.10 12.60 -6.17
N THR A 109 13.78 13.42 -7.17
CA THR A 109 14.42 14.73 -7.45
C THR A 109 13.38 15.85 -7.53
N GLU A 110 13.81 17.11 -7.41
CA GLU A 110 12.90 18.26 -7.50
C GLU A 110 12.18 18.31 -8.87
N ALA A 111 12.88 18.00 -9.96
CA ALA A 111 12.26 17.91 -11.27
C ALA A 111 11.22 16.78 -11.34
N TRP A 112 11.59 15.59 -10.84
CA TRP A 112 10.71 14.42 -10.88
C TRP A 112 9.39 14.65 -10.13
N VAL A 113 9.42 15.27 -8.94
CA VAL A 113 8.20 15.51 -8.16
C VAL A 113 7.22 16.49 -8.81
N THR A 114 7.70 17.34 -9.72
CA THR A 114 6.86 18.30 -10.46
C THR A 114 6.34 17.74 -11.78
N ASN A 115 6.91 16.64 -12.29
CA ASN A 115 6.42 16.03 -13.52
C ASN A 115 5.02 15.42 -13.30
N PRO A 116 4.16 15.42 -14.34
CA PRO A 116 2.91 14.66 -14.31
C PRO A 116 3.16 13.19 -13.99
N CYS A 117 2.26 12.59 -13.22
CA CYS A 117 2.30 11.16 -12.96
C CYS A 117 1.93 10.35 -14.22
N PRO A 118 2.33 9.07 -14.34
CA PRO A 118 2.10 8.29 -15.55
C PRO A 118 0.61 7.96 -15.79
N PHE A 119 -0.24 8.08 -14.77
CA PHE A 119 -1.67 7.77 -14.85
C PHE A 119 -2.45 8.94 -15.44
N SER A 120 -2.70 8.93 -16.76
CA SER A 120 -3.33 10.06 -17.48
C SER A 120 -4.70 10.51 -16.94
N TYR A 121 -5.47 9.60 -16.34
CA TYR A 121 -6.74 9.88 -15.68
C TYR A 121 -6.59 10.56 -14.30
N ARG A 122 -5.36 10.66 -13.78
CA ARG A 122 -5.01 11.38 -12.56
C ARG A 122 -4.29 12.67 -12.94
N ASN A 123 -4.98 13.79 -12.78
CA ASN A 123 -4.37 15.11 -12.95
C ASN A 123 -3.52 15.49 -11.72
N LEU A 124 -2.42 14.75 -11.50
CA LEU A 124 -1.50 14.88 -10.37
C LEU A 124 -0.05 14.88 -10.86
N SER A 125 0.83 15.55 -10.11
CA SER A 125 2.27 15.34 -10.24
C SER A 125 2.71 14.04 -9.55
N ASN A 126 3.93 13.57 -9.81
CA ASN A 126 4.52 12.44 -9.08
C ASN A 126 4.57 12.69 -7.57
N GLY A 127 4.91 13.91 -7.15
CA GLY A 127 4.93 14.28 -5.74
C GLY A 127 3.54 14.21 -5.09
N GLU A 128 2.51 14.67 -5.80
CA GLU A 128 1.12 14.57 -5.34
C GLU A 128 0.64 13.12 -5.31
N LEU A 129 1.04 12.29 -6.29
CA LEU A 129 0.72 10.87 -6.33
C LEU A 129 1.30 10.12 -5.13
N LEU A 130 2.53 10.44 -4.69
CA LEU A 130 3.11 9.87 -3.47
C LEU A 130 2.25 10.16 -2.23
N LEU A 131 1.79 11.40 -2.06
CA LEU A 131 0.92 11.77 -0.94
C LEU A 131 -0.47 11.13 -1.05
N TYR A 132 -1.02 11.07 -2.27
CA TYR A 132 -2.27 10.38 -2.56
C TYR A 132 -2.19 8.90 -2.16
N ASN A 133 -1.12 8.22 -2.59
CA ASN A 133 -0.90 6.80 -2.34
C ASN A 133 -0.71 6.53 -0.83
N MET A 134 0.10 7.32 -0.14
CA MET A 134 0.25 7.23 1.33
C MET A 134 -1.10 7.39 2.06
N ARG A 135 -1.94 8.34 1.63
CA ARG A 135 -3.28 8.55 2.20
C ARG A 135 -4.21 7.38 1.93
N HIS A 136 -4.14 6.77 0.75
CA HIS A 136 -4.90 5.57 0.40
C HIS A 136 -4.53 4.39 1.31
N VAL A 137 -3.23 4.13 1.48
CA VAL A 137 -2.74 3.09 2.42
C VAL A 137 -3.26 3.36 3.84
N GLN A 138 -3.10 4.59 4.33
CA GLN A 138 -3.56 4.96 5.67
C GLN A 138 -5.08 4.83 5.84
N HIS A 139 -5.85 5.21 4.83
CA HIS A 139 -7.31 5.14 4.83
C HIS A 139 -7.80 3.70 5.06
N HIS A 140 -7.25 2.75 4.30
CA HIS A 140 -7.65 1.36 4.41
C HIS A 140 -7.00 0.64 5.61
N ALA A 141 -5.79 1.02 6.04
CA ALA A 141 -5.25 0.53 7.30
C ALA A 141 -6.17 0.88 8.49
N ALA A 142 -6.78 2.09 8.48
CA ALA A 142 -7.79 2.46 9.46
C ALA A 142 -9.08 1.62 9.32
N GLN A 143 -9.52 1.32 8.10
CA GLN A 143 -10.67 0.45 7.83
C GLN A 143 -10.44 -0.97 8.38
N LEU A 144 -9.27 -1.57 8.11
CA LEU A 144 -8.89 -2.89 8.64
C LEU A 144 -8.84 -2.88 10.17
N ASN A 145 -8.25 -1.84 10.77
CA ASN A 145 -8.25 -1.70 12.24
C ASN A 145 -9.66 -1.55 12.82
N MET A 146 -10.59 -0.91 12.11
CA MET A 146 -12.00 -0.86 12.54
C MET A 146 -12.62 -2.25 12.53
N LEU A 147 -12.39 -3.05 11.49
CA LEU A 147 -12.88 -4.44 11.40
C LEU A 147 -12.32 -5.30 12.54
N LEU A 148 -11.03 -5.17 12.86
CA LEU A 148 -10.42 -5.86 14.01
C LEU A 148 -11.10 -5.48 15.32
N ARG A 149 -11.33 -4.20 15.58
CA ARG A 149 -12.02 -3.74 16.81
C ARG A 149 -13.43 -4.29 16.90
N GLN A 150 -14.18 -4.28 15.80
CA GLN A 150 -15.54 -4.82 15.77
C GLN A 150 -15.60 -6.32 16.04
N ALA A 151 -14.62 -7.08 15.55
CA ALA A 151 -14.62 -8.54 15.68
C ALA A 151 -13.93 -9.05 16.96
N THR A 152 -12.96 -8.32 17.50
CA THR A 152 -12.05 -8.81 18.56
C THR A 152 -11.91 -7.87 19.75
N ASP A 153 -12.55 -6.69 19.72
CA ASP A 153 -12.36 -5.59 20.69
C ASP A 153 -10.89 -5.14 20.82
N SER A 154 -10.07 -5.44 19.80
CA SER A 154 -8.64 -5.13 19.76
C SER A 154 -8.21 -4.68 18.36
N ALA A 155 -7.18 -3.84 18.30
CA ALA A 155 -6.46 -3.52 17.07
C ALA A 155 -5.05 -3.02 17.40
N PRO A 156 -4.11 -3.14 16.46
CA PRO A 156 -2.76 -2.58 16.60
C PRO A 156 -2.75 -1.09 16.95
N ARG A 157 -1.66 -0.67 17.59
CA ARG A 157 -1.42 0.73 17.93
C ARG A 157 -0.97 1.53 16.70
N TRP A 158 -1.14 2.84 16.79
CA TRP A 158 -0.64 3.79 15.81
C TRP A 158 0.89 3.69 15.66
N VAL A 159 1.39 3.71 14.43
CA VAL A 159 2.82 3.84 14.13
C VAL A 159 3.08 5.29 13.76
N SER A 160 3.79 6.04 14.61
CA SER A 160 4.00 7.48 14.39
C SER A 160 5.09 7.77 13.36
N LYS A 161 6.03 6.84 13.18
CA LYS A 161 7.25 7.05 12.40
C LYS A 161 7.81 5.72 11.94
N GLY A 162 8.08 5.58 10.65
CA GLY A 162 8.77 4.41 10.11
C GLY A 162 10.25 4.34 10.52
N PRO A 163 10.95 3.24 10.20
CA PRO A 163 12.33 3.03 10.59
C PRO A 163 13.24 4.16 10.07
N GLN A 164 14.10 4.65 10.96
CA GLN A 164 15.22 5.50 10.57
C GLN A 164 16.21 4.63 9.79
N ASN A 165 16.82 5.18 8.72
CA ASN A 165 17.93 4.51 8.08
C ASN A 165 18.98 4.18 9.14
N VAL A 166 19.13 2.89 9.45
CA VAL A 166 20.33 2.39 10.11
C VAL A 166 21.42 2.62 9.08
N LYS A 167 22.32 3.57 9.33
CA LYS A 167 23.55 3.68 8.54
C LYS A 167 24.23 2.31 8.61
N ILE A 168 24.29 1.61 7.48
CA ILE A 168 25.18 0.46 7.29
C ILE A 168 26.60 1.01 7.17
#